data_AF-A0A816S6Z2-F1
#
_entry.id   AF-A0A816S6Z2-F1
#
_cell.length_a   1.000
_cell.length_b   1.000
_cell.length_c   1.000
_cell.angle_alpha   90.00
_cell.angle_beta   90.00
_cell.angle_gamma   90.00
#
_symmetry.space_group_name_H-M   'P 1'
#
loop_
_entity.id
_entity.type
_entity.pdbx_description
1 polymer ?
#
loop_
_entity_poly.entity_id
_entity_poly.type
_entity_poly.pdbx_seq_one_letter_code
_entity_poly.pdbx_strand_id
1 'polypeptide(L)' 'MFSLLVNIPANANWAQNGVTIAGGHGQGGATNQLYYPHGLFVDDNQTV' A
#
# COMPACT_ATOMS: atom_id res chain seq x y z
N MET A 1 -18.49 22.67 -3.76
CA MET A 1 -17.92 21.51 -4.48
C MET A 1 -17.69 20.43 -3.43
N PHE A 2 -18.53 19.40 -3.38
CA PHE A 2 -18.39 18.30 -2.41
C PHE A 2 -17.32 17.34 -2.95
N SER A 3 -16.26 17.11 -2.18
CA SER A 3 -15.33 16.01 -2.45
C SER A 3 -16.08 14.70 -2.23
N LEU A 4 -16.08 13.83 -3.24
CA LEU A 4 -16.63 12.49 -3.11
C LEU A 4 -15.65 11.68 -2.25
N LEU A 5 -15.96 11.49 -0.97
CA LEU A 5 -15.23 10.51 -0.16
C LEU A 5 -15.47 9.13 -0.80
N VAL A 6 -14.43 8.55 -1.35
CA VAL A 6 -14.48 7.20 -1.93
C VAL A 6 -14.71 6.23 -0.78
N ASN A 7 -15.92 5.70 -0.67
CA ASN A 7 -16.25 4.65 0.29
C ASN A 7 -15.71 3.30 -0.23
N ILE A 8 -14.48 2.92 0.14
CA ILE A 8 -13.91 1.62 -0.22
C ILE A 8 -14.45 0.57 0.76
N PRO A 9 -15.26 -0.41 0.32
CA PRO A 9 -15.79 -1.43 1.19
C PRO A 9 -14.68 -2.38 1.66
N ALA A 10 -14.80 -2.92 2.87
CA ALA A 10 -13.79 -3.81 3.46
C ALA A 10 -13.54 -5.11 2.66
N ASN A 11 -14.49 -5.49 1.79
CA ASN A 11 -14.37 -6.63 0.87
C ASN A 11 -14.03 -6.21 -0.57
N ALA A 12 -13.60 -4.97 -0.79
CA ALA A 12 -13.13 -4.54 -2.09
C ALA A 12 -11.94 -5.42 -2.52
N ASN A 13 -12.08 -6.06 -3.67
CA ASN A 13 -10.92 -6.61 -4.36
C ASN A 13 -10.12 -5.40 -4.87
N TRP A 14 -8.95 -5.19 -4.28
CA TRP A 14 -8.00 -4.17 -4.74
C TRP A 14 -7.78 -4.38 -6.24
N ALA A 15 -7.76 -3.30 -7.01
CA ALA A 15 -7.63 -3.39 -8.46
C ALA A 15 -6.45 -4.30 -8.82
N GLN A 16 -6.71 -5.37 -9.58
CA GLN A 16 -5.68 -6.34 -9.98
C GLN A 16 -4.53 -5.72 -10.80
N ASN A 17 -4.62 -4.43 -11.13
CA ASN A 17 -3.60 -3.66 -11.85
C ASN A 17 -2.57 -2.99 -10.91
N GLY A 18 -2.55 -3.32 -9.63
CA GLY A 18 -1.48 -2.88 -8.73
C GLY A 18 -0.12 -3.42 -9.18
N VAL A 19 0.91 -2.58 -9.17
CA VAL A 19 2.30 -2.98 -9.46
C VAL A 19 3.07 -3.07 -8.15
N THR A 20 3.81 -4.17 -7.95
CA THR A 20 4.74 -4.28 -6.83
C THR A 20 5.97 -3.42 -7.10
N ILE A 21 6.13 -2.32 -6.34
CA ILE A 21 7.28 -1.42 -6.50
C ILE A 21 8.43 -1.81 -5.57
N ALA A 22 8.14 -2.16 -4.32
CA ALA A 22 9.13 -2.60 -3.34
C ALA A 22 8.79 -4.02 -2.84
N GLY A 23 9.73 -4.95 -2.96
CA GLY A 23 9.55 -6.36 -2.63
C GLY A 23 9.77 -7.30 -3.82
N GLY A 24 9.82 -8.62 -3.55
CA GLY A 24 9.97 -9.66 -4.58
C GLY A 24 11.40 -9.89 -5.11
N HIS A 25 12.36 -9.01 -4.79
CA HIS A 25 13.76 -9.06 -5.27
C HIS A 25 14.78 -9.41 -4.17
N GLY A 26 14.32 -10.09 -3.12
CA GLY A 26 15.13 -10.42 -1.95
C GLY A 26 15.42 -9.21 -1.04
N GLN A 27 16.16 -9.49 0.03
CA GLN A 27 16.51 -8.52 1.06
C GLN A 27 17.62 -7.57 0.58
N GLY A 28 17.46 -6.25 0.72
CA GLY A 28 18.50 -5.30 0.31
C GLY A 28 18.10 -3.82 0.39
N GLY A 29 19.00 -2.95 -0.08
CA GLY A 29 18.87 -1.49 -0.01
C GLY A 29 18.52 -0.80 -1.34
N ALA A 30 18.23 -1.56 -2.39
CA ALA A 30 17.75 -0.99 -3.65
C ALA A 30 16.29 -0.50 -3.51
N THR A 31 15.86 0.39 -4.40
CA THR A 31 14.51 1.00 -4.36
C THR A 31 13.37 0.00 -4.54
N ASN A 32 13.66 -1.21 -5.05
CA ASN A 32 12.71 -2.31 -5.23
C ASN A 32 12.90 -3.46 -4.22
N GLN A 33 13.69 -3.27 -3.18
CA GLN A 33 13.96 -4.27 -2.15
C GLN A 33 13.44 -3.83 -0.78
N LEU A 34 13.16 -4.81 0.09
CA LEU A 34 12.79 -4.59 1.49
C LEU A 34 13.81 -5.30 2.38
N TYR A 35 14.35 -4.63 3.40
CA TYR A 35 15.39 -5.21 4.26
C TYR A 35 14.82 -5.91 5.51
N TYR A 36 14.03 -5.20 6.33
CA TYR A 36 13.29 -5.78 7.46
C TYR A 36 11.97 -5.01 7.67
N PRO A 37 10.97 -5.18 6.79
CA PRO A 37 9.68 -4.53 6.99
C PRO A 37 8.93 -5.18 8.15
N HIS A 38 8.45 -4.39 9.11
CA HIS A 38 7.66 -4.87 10.24
C HIS A 38 6.15 -4.91 9.97
N GLY A 39 5.66 -4.12 9.02
CA GLY A 39 4.25 -4.03 8.65
C GLY A 39 3.92 -2.68 8.02
N LEU A 40 2.64 -2.49 7.69
CA LEU A 40 2.06 -1.20 7.30
C LEU A 40 1.13 -0.74 8.42
N PHE A 41 1.14 0.56 8.72
CA PHE A 41 0.23 1.19 9.67
C PHE A 41 -0.55 2.28 8.93
N VAL A 42 -1.84 2.39 9.22
CA VAL A 42 -2.70 3.47 8.71
C VAL A 42 -3.02 4.36 9.89
N ASP A 43 -2.70 5.65 9.79
CA ASP A 43 -3.04 6.59 10.86
C ASP A 43 -4.53 6.97 10.84
N ASP A 44 -4.98 7.69 11.87
CA ASP A 44 -6.38 8.11 12.00
C ASP A 44 -6.82 9.04 10.84
N ASN A 45 -5.87 9.65 10.14
CA ASN A 45 -6.13 10.46 8.95
C ASN A 45 -6.25 9.60 7.67
N GLN A 46 -6.28 8.28 7.80
CA GLN A 46 -6.34 7.31 6.69
C GLN A 46 -5.15 7.42 5.74
N THR A 47 -3.99 7.82 6.25
CA THR A 47 -2.74 7.85 5.49
C THR A 47 -1.87 6.65 5.85
N VAL A 48 -1.15 6.13 4.85
CA VAL A 48 -0.13 5.07 4.97
C VAL A 48 1.24 5.71 4.90
#